data_AF-A0AAP0N1M1-F1
#
_entry.id   AF-A0AAP0N1M1-F1
#
_cell.length_a   1.000
_cell.length_b   1.000
_cell.length_c   1.000
_cell.angle_alpha   90.00
_cell.angle_beta   90.00
_cell.angle_gamma   90.00
#
_symmetry.space_group_name_H-M   'P 1'
#
loop_
_entity.id
_entity.type
_entity.pdbx_description
1 polymer ?
#
loop_
_entity_poly.entity_id
_entity_poly.type
_entity_poly.pdbx_seq_one_letter_code
_entity_poly.pdbx_strand_id
1 'polypeptide(L)'
;MEELRKLEQVQETLSFMQSRGVVVSSSDNNDDSNRFLANLILLLVVNFLPALALPSACFCCFPFILKENLTDFHALKVQPSGKLDMAEKCSLILEYVPKLSASFLEEALPRLSQEGTQVNCFRSGIVNENDCGEALVGLDGMQRANSTLEDFCRSYFMFHGMDANHPQAIFKYLPVLSFTESYIYQLDSLNEKIVNMPTDGVTVSERGFEEKAYEKQVSKLIDILKSDPFRPLVSLLERHGLLTERIVEEFRCGEEYWALERKLCCALMTKKEISVEDVMRAIHLKSFDYRVLNLILYQLRGEEVNNLHMEFLSISEFLVEISDDLFDYEDDVLENNFNILRMFVRIYGPATAPTMIAKYITESEEKYNRLLKSLDPQLSSNYQRRCEEATKEGGKITGHPLGTWSIPPLIVDEESYRYNLLNMK
;
A
#
# COMPACT_ATOMS: atom_id res chain seq x y z
N MET A 1 -33.50 10.86 -16.06
CA MET A 1 -33.95 10.86 -14.66
C MET A 1 -32.86 11.40 -13.75
N GLU A 2 -31.64 10.87 -13.79
CA GLU A 2 -30.53 11.33 -12.96
C GLU A 2 -30.15 12.81 -13.15
N GLU A 3 -30.04 13.27 -14.40
CA GLU A 3 -29.71 14.69 -14.68
C GLU A 3 -30.82 15.67 -14.27
N LEU A 4 -32.08 15.23 -14.27
CA LEU A 4 -33.21 16.03 -13.75
C LEU A 4 -33.13 16.15 -12.23
N ARG A 5 -32.77 15.06 -11.54
CA ARG A 5 -32.59 15.03 -10.08
C ARG A 5 -31.46 15.95 -9.62
N LYS A 6 -30.36 16.00 -10.38
CA LYS A 6 -29.26 16.95 -10.12
C LYS A 6 -29.71 18.41 -10.28
N LEU A 7 -30.53 18.69 -11.29
CA LEU A 7 -31.07 20.04 -11.49
C LEU A 7 -32.03 20.45 -10.36
N GLU A 8 -32.86 19.52 -9.87
CA GLU A 8 -33.73 19.73 -8.72
C GLU A 8 -32.92 20.05 -7.45
N GLN A 9 -31.86 19.29 -7.16
CA GLN A 9 -30.97 19.54 -6.01
C GLN A 9 -30.29 20.92 -6.06
N VAL A 10 -29.84 21.34 -7.24
CA VAL A 10 -29.25 22.67 -7.43
C VAL A 10 -30.30 23.76 -7.21
N GLN A 11 -31.54 23.55 -7.68
CA GLN A 11 -32.64 24.51 -7.51
C GLN A 11 -33.12 24.63 -6.06
N GLU A 12 -33.15 23.52 -5.32
CA GLU A 12 -33.41 23.52 -3.88
C GLU A 12 -32.31 24.24 -3.09
N THR A 13 -31.05 24.01 -3.46
CA THR A 13 -29.90 24.68 -2.84
C THR A 13 -29.94 26.19 -3.10
N LEU A 14 -30.27 26.62 -4.31
CA LEU A 14 -30.47 28.03 -4.64
C LEU A 14 -31.60 28.66 -3.82
N SER A 15 -32.73 27.97 -3.69
CA SER A 15 -33.87 28.43 -2.88
C SER A 15 -33.50 28.56 -1.40
N PHE A 16 -32.69 27.62 -0.88
CA PHE A 16 -32.14 27.68 0.46
C PHE A 16 -31.22 28.89 0.66
N MET A 17 -30.27 29.10 -0.26
CA MET A 17 -29.38 30.27 -0.24
C MET A 17 -30.15 31.60 -0.28
N GLN A 18 -31.23 31.67 -1.07
CA GLN A 18 -32.11 32.85 -1.11
C GLN A 18 -32.79 33.10 0.24
N SER A 19 -33.32 32.03 0.87
CA SER A 19 -34.01 32.14 2.17
C SER A 19 -33.13 32.64 3.32
N ARG A 20 -31.80 32.50 3.17
CA ARG A 20 -30.79 32.93 4.16
C ARG A 20 -30.07 34.22 3.76
N GLY A 21 -30.56 34.90 2.71
CA GLY A 21 -30.01 36.18 2.25
C GLY A 21 -28.61 36.07 1.65
N VAL A 22 -28.22 34.88 1.18
CA VAL A 22 -26.87 34.64 0.66
C VAL A 22 -26.79 34.79 -0.86
N VAL A 23 -27.92 34.81 -1.55
CA VAL A 23 -28.00 35.16 -2.98
C VAL A 23 -27.94 36.66 -3.16
N VAL A 24 -27.05 37.11 -4.03
CA VAL A 24 -26.96 38.52 -4.44
C VAL A 24 -28.04 38.77 -5.49
N SER A 25 -29.13 39.41 -5.09
CA SER A 25 -30.15 39.87 -6.04
C SER A 25 -29.60 41.01 -6.92
N SER A 26 -29.92 40.91 -8.22
CA SER A 26 -29.83 41.92 -9.29
C SER A 26 -28.51 42.10 -10.07
N SER A 27 -28.36 41.31 -11.14
CA SER A 27 -28.03 41.72 -12.53
C SER A 27 -27.65 40.48 -13.36
N ASP A 28 -27.80 40.53 -14.69
CA ASP A 28 -27.72 39.39 -15.63
C ASP A 28 -26.39 38.58 -15.62
N ASN A 29 -25.40 38.96 -14.79
CA ASN A 29 -24.14 38.22 -14.58
C ASN A 29 -24.14 37.34 -13.32
N ASN A 30 -25.19 37.33 -12.49
CA ASN A 30 -25.20 36.62 -11.20
C ASN A 30 -25.70 35.18 -11.24
N ASP A 31 -26.29 34.71 -12.34
CA ASP A 31 -26.87 33.37 -12.40
C ASP A 31 -25.80 32.27 -12.40
N ASP A 32 -24.69 32.49 -13.12
CA ASP A 32 -23.57 31.56 -13.12
C ASP A 32 -22.86 31.53 -11.75
N SER A 33 -22.73 32.67 -11.08
CA SER A 33 -22.16 32.80 -9.73
C SER A 33 -23.02 32.10 -8.69
N ASN A 34 -24.33 32.31 -8.71
CA ASN A 34 -25.27 31.66 -7.81
C ASN A 34 -25.29 30.15 -8.03
N ARG A 35 -25.26 29.69 -9.29
CA ARG A 35 -25.21 28.28 -9.64
C ARG A 35 -23.89 27.63 -9.19
N PHE A 36 -22.77 28.32 -9.38
CA PHE A 36 -21.47 27.87 -8.90
C PHE A 36 -21.45 27.72 -7.37
N LEU A 37 -21.98 28.72 -6.64
CA LEU A 37 -22.07 28.69 -5.19
C LEU A 37 -23.04 27.60 -4.68
N ALA A 38 -24.14 27.35 -5.39
CA ALA A 38 -25.05 26.25 -5.08
C ALA A 38 -24.36 24.87 -5.23
N ASN A 39 -23.62 24.67 -6.33
CA ASN A 39 -22.83 23.46 -6.53
C ASN A 39 -21.72 23.30 -5.47
N LEU A 40 -21.08 24.40 -5.07
CA LEU A 40 -20.10 24.40 -4.00
C LEU A 40 -20.73 24.00 -2.65
N ILE A 41 -21.90 24.54 -2.31
CA ILE A 41 -22.61 24.17 -1.07
C ILE A 41 -23.03 22.70 -1.12
N LEU A 42 -23.54 22.20 -2.24
CA LEU A 42 -23.85 20.78 -2.41
C LEU A 42 -22.60 19.92 -2.20
N LEU A 43 -21.47 20.31 -2.79
CA LEU A 43 -20.20 19.60 -2.59
C LEU A 43 -19.81 19.56 -1.11
N LEU A 44 -19.91 20.69 -0.41
CA LEU A 44 -19.58 20.80 1.02
C LEU A 44 -20.56 20.02 1.92
N VAL A 45 -21.86 20.06 1.61
CA VAL A 45 -22.90 19.41 2.41
C VAL A 45 -22.94 17.90 2.17
N VAL A 46 -22.74 17.44 0.93
CA VAL A 46 -22.80 16.03 0.56
C VAL A 46 -21.49 15.30 0.91
N ASN A 47 -20.33 15.94 0.68
CA ASN A 47 -19.03 15.26 0.84
C ASN A 47 -18.29 15.64 2.13
N PHE A 48 -18.44 16.86 2.65
CA PHE A 48 -17.60 17.33 3.77
C PHE A 48 -18.32 17.34 5.12
N LEU A 49 -19.60 17.72 5.19
CA LEU A 49 -20.32 17.74 6.48
C LEU A 49 -20.45 16.36 7.16
N PRO A 50 -20.73 15.28 6.42
CA PRO A 50 -20.74 13.94 7.01
C PRO A 50 -19.36 13.53 7.52
N ALA A 51 -18.27 14.05 6.97
CA ALA A 51 -16.91 13.73 7.44
C ALA A 51 -16.47 14.55 8.67
N LEU A 52 -17.15 15.68 8.96
CA LEU A 52 -16.75 16.67 9.97
C LEU A 52 -17.70 16.69 11.17
N ALA A 53 -18.02 15.54 11.77
CA ALA A 53 -18.59 15.50 13.14
C ALA A 53 -17.54 15.99 14.17
N LEU A 54 -17.14 17.25 14.06
CA LEU A 54 -16.15 17.92 14.89
C LEU A 54 -16.86 18.95 15.77
N PRO A 55 -16.41 19.13 17.02
CA PRO A 55 -16.89 20.22 17.85
C PRO A 55 -16.72 21.56 17.14
N SER A 56 -17.61 22.51 17.44
CA SER A 56 -17.67 23.89 16.96
C SER A 56 -16.36 24.70 17.00
N ALA A 57 -15.29 24.16 17.60
CA ALA A 57 -13.96 24.76 17.67
C ALA A 57 -13.07 24.54 16.43
N CYS A 58 -13.44 23.70 15.46
CA CYS A 58 -12.58 23.37 14.30
C CYS A 58 -12.87 24.15 13.00
N PHE A 59 -13.86 25.05 13.00
CA PHE A 59 -14.17 25.89 11.82
C PHE A 59 -13.02 26.83 11.41
N CYS A 60 -12.05 27.05 12.29
CA CYS A 60 -10.85 27.85 12.03
C CYS A 60 -9.91 27.21 10.98
N CYS A 61 -10.01 25.89 10.75
CA CYS A 61 -9.15 25.13 9.84
C CYS A 61 -9.77 24.94 8.44
N PHE A 62 -11.02 25.38 8.22
CA PHE A 62 -11.75 25.25 6.96
C PHE A 62 -11.03 25.85 5.74
N PRO A 63 -10.34 27.02 5.85
CA PRO A 63 -9.55 27.56 4.75
C PRO A 63 -8.31 26.71 4.40
N PHE A 64 -7.80 25.91 5.34
CA PHE A 64 -6.65 25.01 5.14
C PHE A 64 -7.06 23.73 4.41
N ILE A 65 -8.24 23.17 4.74
CA ILE A 65 -8.79 21.95 4.11
C ILE A 65 -9.08 22.16 2.61
N LEU A 66 -9.58 23.34 2.23
CA LEU A 66 -9.78 23.73 0.82
C LEU A 66 -8.46 23.93 0.05
N LYS A 67 -7.34 24.14 0.75
CA LYS A 67 -6.03 24.39 0.14
C LYS A 67 -5.24 23.10 -0.11
N GLU A 68 -5.44 22.06 0.71
CA GLU A 68 -4.72 20.78 0.58
C GLU A 68 -5.47 19.70 -0.22
N ASN A 69 -6.81 19.75 -0.31
CA ASN A 69 -7.60 18.80 -1.13
C ASN A 69 -7.75 19.26 -2.59
N LEU A 70 -6.64 19.29 -3.31
CA LEU A 70 -6.55 19.67 -4.73
C LEU A 70 -7.27 18.70 -5.69
N THR A 71 -7.53 17.46 -5.27
CA THR A 71 -8.20 16.41 -6.08
C THR A 71 -9.70 16.61 -6.20
N ASP A 72 -10.40 17.07 -5.15
CA ASP A 72 -11.86 17.33 -5.23
C ASP A 72 -12.19 18.64 -5.97
N PHE A 73 -11.22 19.55 -6.05
CA PHE A 73 -11.29 20.72 -6.94
C PHE A 73 -11.37 20.32 -8.42
N HIS A 74 -10.93 19.13 -8.82
CA HIS A 74 -11.14 18.62 -10.18
C HIS A 74 -12.62 18.32 -10.46
N ALA A 75 -13.41 17.88 -9.50
CA ALA A 75 -14.86 17.71 -9.68
C ALA A 75 -15.57 19.07 -9.92
N LEU A 76 -15.10 20.12 -9.24
CA LEU A 76 -15.56 21.51 -9.45
C LEU A 76 -15.10 22.08 -10.81
N LYS A 77 -13.98 21.59 -11.37
CA LYS A 77 -13.51 21.92 -12.73
C LYS A 77 -14.34 21.25 -13.83
N VAL A 78 -14.99 20.12 -13.54
CA VAL A 78 -15.70 19.29 -14.55
C VAL A 78 -17.15 19.72 -14.75
N GLN A 79 -17.79 20.38 -13.77
CA GLN A 79 -19.15 20.89 -13.98
C GLN A 79 -19.16 22.23 -14.74
N PRO A 80 -19.96 22.36 -15.82
CA PRO A 80 -20.07 23.59 -16.59
C PRO A 80 -20.85 24.64 -15.78
N SER A 81 -20.15 25.45 -15.00
CA SER A 81 -20.71 26.60 -14.27
C SER A 81 -20.78 27.86 -15.16
N GLY A 82 -21.27 27.68 -16.40
CA GLY A 82 -21.42 28.77 -17.36
C GLY A 82 -20.12 29.50 -17.72
N LYS A 83 -20.17 30.83 -17.86
CA LYS A 83 -19.08 31.69 -18.38
C LYS A 83 -17.98 32.02 -17.38
N LEU A 84 -18.07 31.54 -16.14
CA LEU A 84 -17.12 31.89 -15.08
C LEU A 84 -15.72 31.30 -15.31
N ASP A 85 -14.71 32.15 -15.33
CA ASP A 85 -13.31 31.74 -15.36
C ASP A 85 -12.80 31.29 -13.98
N MET A 86 -11.58 30.75 -13.92
CA MET A 86 -11.01 30.26 -12.67
C MET A 86 -10.71 31.36 -11.65
N ALA A 87 -10.39 32.58 -12.08
CA ALA A 87 -10.10 33.69 -11.19
C ALA A 87 -11.40 34.20 -10.54
N GLU A 88 -12.49 34.26 -11.29
CA GLU A 88 -13.83 34.59 -10.80
C GLU A 88 -14.34 33.56 -9.81
N LYS A 89 -14.17 32.26 -10.10
CA LYS A 89 -14.50 31.16 -9.18
C LYS A 89 -13.75 31.25 -7.86
N CYS A 90 -12.44 31.46 -7.90
CA CYS A 90 -11.61 31.63 -6.70
C CYS A 90 -12.03 32.87 -5.89
N SER A 91 -12.38 33.97 -6.57
CA SER A 91 -12.85 35.20 -5.92
C SER A 91 -14.19 34.95 -5.18
N LEU A 92 -15.13 34.24 -5.82
CA LEU A 92 -16.41 33.87 -5.20
C LEU A 92 -16.21 32.96 -3.97
N ILE A 93 -15.29 31.98 -4.04
CA ILE A 93 -14.95 31.12 -2.90
C ILE A 93 -14.40 31.96 -1.74
N LEU A 94 -13.43 32.82 -2.00
CA LEU A 94 -12.80 33.66 -0.97
C LEU A 94 -13.79 34.63 -0.33
N GLU A 95 -14.75 35.15 -1.10
CA GLU A 95 -15.77 36.06 -0.59
C GLU A 95 -16.83 35.33 0.25
N TYR A 96 -17.22 34.13 -0.16
CA TYR A 96 -18.42 33.46 0.35
C TYR A 96 -18.14 32.41 1.43
N VAL A 97 -17.01 31.69 1.35
CA VAL A 97 -16.63 30.69 2.36
C VAL A 97 -16.57 31.27 3.78
N PRO A 98 -16.04 32.48 4.02
CA PRO A 98 -16.07 33.08 5.36
C PRO A 98 -17.49 33.41 5.87
N LYS A 99 -18.47 33.51 4.98
CA LYS A 99 -19.88 33.80 5.30
C LYS A 99 -20.67 32.52 5.61
N LEU A 100 -20.11 31.34 5.34
CA LEU A 100 -20.72 30.04 5.67
C LEU A 100 -20.49 29.72 7.14
N SER A 101 -21.54 29.84 7.95
CA SER A 101 -21.51 29.41 9.36
C SER A 101 -21.74 27.91 9.50
N ALA A 102 -21.27 27.32 10.60
CA ALA A 102 -21.56 25.95 10.98
C ALA A 102 -23.07 25.65 10.99
N SER A 103 -23.83 26.56 11.62
CA SER A 103 -25.29 26.49 11.67
C SER A 103 -25.96 26.53 10.29
N PHE A 104 -25.39 27.27 9.32
CA PHE A 104 -25.93 27.32 7.97
C PHE A 104 -25.79 25.97 7.25
N LEU A 105 -24.65 25.29 7.41
CA LEU A 105 -24.41 24.01 6.76
C LEU A 105 -25.17 22.86 7.44
N GLU A 106 -25.25 22.86 8.78
CA GLU A 106 -26.06 21.90 9.53
C GLU A 106 -27.55 21.97 9.17
N GLU A 107 -28.08 23.16 8.94
CA GLU A 107 -29.46 23.35 8.47
C GLU A 107 -29.67 22.96 7.00
N ALA A 108 -28.62 23.05 6.18
CA ALA A 108 -28.65 22.65 4.77
C ALA A 108 -28.67 21.12 4.62
N LEU A 109 -27.96 20.40 5.50
CA LEU A 109 -27.78 18.94 5.44
C LEU A 109 -29.08 18.14 5.32
N PRO A 110 -30.08 18.28 6.21
CA PRO A 110 -31.32 17.49 6.12
C PRO A 110 -32.24 17.92 4.97
N ARG A 111 -32.04 19.13 4.41
CA ARG A 111 -32.85 19.68 3.32
C ARG A 111 -32.34 19.26 1.95
N LEU A 112 -31.02 19.11 1.82
CA LEU A 112 -30.35 18.75 0.56
C LEU A 112 -30.02 17.25 0.50
N SER A 113 -30.17 16.54 1.62
CA SER A 113 -30.09 15.08 1.72
C SER A 113 -31.51 14.51 1.88
N GLN A 114 -32.30 14.48 0.80
CA GLN A 114 -33.53 13.67 0.78
C GLN A 114 -33.37 12.42 -0.09
N GLU A 115 -33.58 11.30 0.59
CA GLU A 115 -33.85 9.92 0.16
C GLU A 115 -32.75 9.14 -0.56
N GLY A 116 -32.04 8.33 0.23
CA GLY A 116 -31.62 6.99 -0.20
C GLY A 116 -30.21 6.57 0.18
N THR A 117 -29.34 7.49 0.56
CA THR A 117 -27.95 7.15 0.85
C THR A 117 -27.72 7.21 2.35
N GLN A 118 -27.64 6.05 2.99
CA GLN A 118 -26.87 5.92 4.22
C GLN A 118 -25.45 6.36 3.90
N VAL A 119 -25.17 7.65 4.08
CA VAL A 119 -23.80 8.14 4.12
C VAL A 119 -23.25 7.65 5.44
N ASN A 120 -22.59 6.49 5.40
CA ASN A 120 -21.71 6.03 6.46
C ASN A 120 -20.59 7.07 6.62
N CYS A 121 -20.89 8.09 7.42
CA CYS A 121 -19.91 8.99 8.01
C CYS A 121 -18.84 8.13 8.68
N PHE A 122 -17.57 8.46 8.41
CA PHE A 122 -16.38 7.93 9.08
C PHE A 122 -16.54 8.00 10.60
N ARG A 123 -17.12 6.94 11.18
CA ARG A 123 -16.91 6.62 12.57
C ARG A 123 -15.48 6.12 12.67
N SER A 124 -14.66 6.88 13.39
CA SER A 124 -13.46 6.34 14.02
C SER A 124 -13.83 5.03 14.70
N GLY A 125 -13.39 3.91 14.10
CA GLY A 125 -13.64 2.56 14.57
C GLY A 125 -15.06 2.04 14.33
N ILE A 126 -15.10 0.86 13.72
CA ILE A 126 -16.22 -0.11 13.62
C ILE A 126 -16.97 0.00 12.29
N VAL A 127 -16.45 -0.79 11.35
CA VAL A 127 -17.11 -1.28 10.13
C VAL A 127 -18.52 -1.76 10.51
N ASN A 128 -19.53 -1.16 9.88
CA ASN A 128 -20.89 -1.69 9.89
C ASN A 128 -20.90 -2.98 9.05
N GLU A 129 -21.46 -4.04 9.62
CA GLU A 129 -21.75 -5.31 8.96
C GLU A 129 -22.74 -5.09 7.82
N ASN A 130 -22.25 -5.11 6.58
CA ASN A 130 -22.75 -5.95 5.48
C ASN A 130 -22.08 -5.56 4.15
N ASP A 131 -21.76 -6.60 3.39
CA ASP A 131 -21.20 -6.63 2.04
C ASP A 131 -19.67 -6.41 1.95
N CYS A 132 -19.02 -7.28 1.17
CA CYS A 132 -17.57 -7.49 1.06
C CYS A 132 -16.71 -6.28 1.47
N GLY A 133 -15.99 -6.40 2.61
CA GLY A 133 -15.16 -5.31 3.14
C GLY A 133 -14.31 -4.67 2.04
N GLU A 134 -14.44 -3.34 1.91
CA GLU A 134 -13.70 -2.60 0.88
C GLU A 134 -12.19 -2.72 1.13
N ALA A 135 -11.42 -2.95 0.06
CA ALA A 135 -9.97 -2.89 0.14
C ALA A 135 -9.57 -1.43 0.42
N LEU A 136 -8.95 -1.20 1.57
CA LEU A 136 -8.54 0.13 2.02
C LEU A 136 -7.03 0.20 2.14
N VAL A 137 -6.46 1.27 1.58
CA VAL A 137 -5.04 1.56 1.64
C VAL A 137 -4.85 2.92 2.32
N GLY A 138 -4.03 2.95 3.35
CA GLY A 138 -3.60 4.16 4.04
C GLY A 138 -2.41 4.82 3.34
N LEU A 139 -2.26 6.13 3.59
CA LEU A 139 -1.19 6.94 2.98
C LEU A 139 0.21 6.41 3.29
N ASP A 140 0.45 5.93 4.51
CA ASP A 140 1.75 5.34 4.90
C ASP A 140 2.09 4.11 4.04
N GLY A 141 1.12 3.22 3.82
CA GLY A 141 1.28 2.07 2.91
C GLY A 141 1.64 2.51 1.49
N MET A 142 0.98 3.56 0.98
CA MET A 142 1.32 4.11 -0.34
C MET A 142 2.71 4.73 -0.40
N GLN A 143 3.13 5.44 0.64
CA GLN A 143 4.43 6.10 0.67
C GLN A 143 5.57 5.08 0.72
N ARG A 144 5.38 4.01 1.49
CA ARG A 144 6.37 2.95 1.65
C ARG A 144 6.47 2.04 0.43
N ALA A 145 5.34 1.78 -0.24
CA ALA A 145 5.29 1.05 -1.50
C ALA A 145 6.09 1.72 -2.64
N ASN A 146 6.44 3.01 -2.54
CA ASN A 146 7.07 3.75 -3.64
C ASN A 146 8.41 3.16 -4.09
N SER A 147 9.28 2.74 -3.16
CA SER A 147 10.58 2.15 -3.52
C SER A 147 10.39 0.81 -4.23
N THR A 148 9.47 -0.02 -3.75
CA THR A 148 9.11 -1.29 -4.38
C THR A 148 8.57 -1.07 -5.79
N LEU A 149 7.67 -0.09 -5.96
CA LEU A 149 7.10 0.24 -7.26
C LEU A 149 8.14 0.81 -8.24
N GLU A 150 9.08 1.62 -7.75
CA GLU A 150 10.18 2.13 -8.56
C GLU A 150 11.06 0.99 -9.06
N ASP A 151 11.49 0.09 -8.17
CA ASP A 151 12.27 -1.09 -8.57
C ASP A 151 11.48 -1.97 -9.55
N PHE A 152 10.23 -2.29 -9.22
CA PHE A 152 9.35 -3.08 -10.08
C PHE A 152 9.26 -2.47 -11.48
N CYS A 153 9.03 -1.16 -11.59
CA CYS A 153 8.98 -0.50 -12.90
C CYS A 153 10.30 -0.62 -13.66
N ARG A 154 11.44 -0.43 -13.00
CA ARG A 154 12.77 -0.49 -13.65
C ARG A 154 13.22 -1.91 -13.99
N SER A 155 12.75 -2.90 -13.24
CA SER A 155 13.18 -4.30 -13.35
C SER A 155 12.20 -5.16 -14.18
N TYR A 156 10.89 -4.93 -14.09
CA TYR A 156 9.87 -5.77 -14.72
C TYR A 156 9.33 -5.22 -16.04
N PHE A 157 9.26 -3.91 -16.25
CA PHE A 157 8.64 -3.35 -17.47
C PHE A 157 9.30 -3.85 -18.76
N MET A 158 10.60 -4.14 -18.74
CA MET A 158 11.29 -4.69 -19.91
C MET A 158 10.77 -6.08 -20.34
N PHE A 159 10.29 -6.90 -19.39
CA PHE A 159 9.64 -8.20 -19.68
C PHE A 159 8.24 -8.04 -20.29
N HIS A 160 7.71 -6.81 -20.23
CA HIS A 160 6.45 -6.38 -20.82
C HIS A 160 6.67 -5.54 -22.09
N GLY A 161 7.91 -5.43 -22.60
CA GLY A 161 8.19 -4.54 -23.74
C GLY A 161 7.84 -3.07 -23.47
N MET A 162 7.81 -2.69 -22.19
CA MET A 162 7.59 -1.34 -21.71
C MET A 162 8.92 -0.72 -21.29
N ASP A 163 8.97 0.60 -21.27
CA ASP A 163 10.13 1.36 -20.84
C ASP A 163 9.75 2.26 -19.66
N ALA A 164 10.45 2.10 -18.55
CA ALA A 164 10.26 2.87 -17.33
C ALA A 164 10.53 4.38 -17.51
N ASN A 165 11.21 4.78 -18.59
CA ASN A 165 11.46 6.19 -18.91
C ASN A 165 10.29 6.86 -19.67
N HIS A 166 9.22 6.12 -19.97
CA HIS A 166 8.05 6.64 -20.68
C HIS A 166 6.87 6.86 -19.72
N PRO A 167 6.56 8.12 -19.35
CA PRO A 167 5.55 8.42 -18.34
C PRO A 167 4.15 7.87 -18.65
N GLN A 168 3.79 7.76 -19.93
CA GLN A 168 2.47 7.26 -20.35
C GLN A 168 2.25 5.80 -19.93
N ALA A 169 3.30 4.98 -20.00
CA ALA A 169 3.25 3.58 -19.59
C ALA A 169 3.09 3.46 -18.07
N ILE A 170 3.81 4.31 -17.32
CA ILE A 170 3.72 4.39 -15.87
C ILE A 170 2.31 4.81 -15.44
N PHE A 171 1.83 5.98 -15.86
CA PHE A 171 0.56 6.52 -15.37
C PHE A 171 -0.67 5.69 -15.76
N LYS A 172 -0.57 4.86 -16.80
CA LYS A 172 -1.66 3.97 -17.22
C LYS A 172 -1.89 2.81 -16.24
N TYR A 173 -0.81 2.21 -15.71
CA TYR A 173 -0.91 0.98 -14.92
C TYR A 173 -0.58 1.19 -13.43
N LEU A 174 0.19 2.22 -13.11
CA LEU A 174 0.62 2.52 -11.75
C LEU A 174 -0.52 2.65 -10.74
N PRO A 175 -1.72 3.19 -11.03
CA PRO A 175 -2.77 3.27 -10.03
C PRO A 175 -3.18 1.90 -9.45
N VAL A 176 -3.28 0.87 -10.29
CA VAL A 176 -3.66 -0.48 -9.86
C VAL A 176 -2.49 -1.18 -9.19
N LEU A 177 -1.28 -1.06 -9.76
CA LEU A 177 -0.06 -1.65 -9.19
C LEU A 177 0.24 -1.05 -7.81
N SER A 178 0.20 0.27 -7.71
CA SER A 178 0.43 1.00 -6.47
C SER A 178 -0.60 0.64 -5.40
N PHE A 179 -1.88 0.60 -5.74
CA PHE A 179 -2.91 0.18 -4.80
C PHE A 179 -2.67 -1.25 -4.29
N THR A 180 -2.35 -2.18 -5.19
CA THR A 180 -2.11 -3.59 -4.86
C THR A 180 -0.90 -3.73 -3.93
N GLU A 181 0.23 -3.14 -4.32
CA GLU A 181 1.46 -3.17 -3.54
C GLU A 181 1.26 -2.56 -2.15
N SER A 182 0.63 -1.39 -2.10
CA SER A 182 0.36 -0.72 -0.83
C SER A 182 -0.57 -1.53 0.07
N TYR A 183 -1.50 -2.29 -0.51
CA TYR A 183 -2.38 -3.18 0.25
C TYR A 183 -1.60 -4.37 0.83
N ILE A 184 -0.75 -5.01 0.02
CA ILE A 184 0.11 -6.12 0.44
C ILE A 184 1.08 -5.65 1.53
N TYR A 185 1.76 -4.53 1.33
CA TYR A 185 2.69 -3.94 2.29
C TYR A 185 2.05 -3.68 3.66
N GLN A 186 0.80 -3.22 3.70
CA GLN A 186 0.07 -3.07 4.96
C GLN A 186 -0.14 -4.42 5.65
N LEU A 187 -0.44 -5.48 4.91
CA LEU A 187 -0.59 -6.82 5.46
C LEU A 187 0.75 -7.38 5.96
N ASP A 188 1.85 -7.14 5.26
CA ASP A 188 3.20 -7.48 5.72
C ASP A 188 3.52 -6.79 7.06
N SER A 189 3.31 -5.48 7.12
CA SER A 189 3.46 -4.69 8.35
C SER A 189 2.58 -5.19 9.50
N LEU A 190 1.42 -5.77 9.20
CA LEU A 190 0.57 -6.41 10.20
C LEU A 190 1.10 -7.77 10.63
N ASN A 191 1.66 -8.54 9.69
CA ASN A 191 2.27 -9.83 9.97
C ASN A 191 3.50 -9.68 10.88
N GLU A 192 4.43 -8.79 10.56
CA GLU A 192 5.63 -8.50 11.35
C GLU A 192 5.28 -8.10 12.80
N LYS A 193 4.23 -7.28 12.97
CA LYS A 193 3.72 -6.92 14.31
C LYS A 193 3.25 -8.13 15.10
N ILE A 194 2.67 -9.13 14.45
CA ILE A 194 2.24 -10.38 15.10
C ILE A 194 3.45 -11.26 15.45
N VAL A 195 4.45 -11.35 14.56
CA VAL A 195 5.70 -12.08 14.81
C VAL A 195 6.38 -11.58 16.10
N ASN A 196 6.32 -10.28 16.32
CA ASN A 196 6.91 -9.60 17.47
C ASN A 196 6.07 -9.61 18.74
N MET A 197 4.90 -10.25 18.74
CA MET A 197 4.08 -10.37 19.95
C MET A 197 4.62 -11.44 20.91
N PRO A 198 4.69 -11.15 22.23
CA PRO A 198 5.07 -12.16 23.22
C PRO A 198 4.09 -13.33 23.20
N THR A 199 4.58 -14.54 22.94
CA THR A 199 3.72 -15.73 22.82
C THR A 199 3.47 -16.44 24.15
N ASP A 200 4.03 -15.99 25.28
CA ASP A 200 3.65 -16.50 26.61
C ASP A 200 4.05 -15.54 27.75
N GLY A 201 3.05 -15.06 28.50
CA GLY A 201 3.06 -14.91 29.97
C GLY A 201 4.21 -14.20 30.70
N VAL A 202 4.96 -13.26 30.11
CA VAL A 202 5.90 -12.45 30.90
C VAL A 202 5.13 -11.38 31.67
N THR A 203 4.93 -11.62 32.96
CA THR A 203 4.43 -10.62 33.93
C THR A 203 5.33 -9.39 33.93
N VAL A 204 4.90 -8.31 33.27
CA VAL A 204 5.42 -6.96 33.51
C VAL A 204 4.29 -6.09 34.03
N SER A 205 4.55 -5.54 35.20
CA SER A 205 3.65 -4.82 36.08
C SER A 205 3.10 -3.52 35.49
N GLU A 206 1.79 -3.32 35.69
CA GLU A 206 1.04 -2.07 35.84
C GLU A 206 1.14 -0.99 34.74
N ARG A 207 0.27 -1.07 33.71
CA ARG A 207 -0.26 0.11 32.99
C ARG A 207 -1.69 -0.12 32.44
N GLY A 208 -2.65 -0.29 33.37
CA GLY A 208 -3.99 -0.84 33.14
C GLY A 208 -5.04 -0.01 32.37
N PHE A 209 -4.66 0.90 31.46
CA PHE A 209 -5.64 1.58 30.57
C PHE A 209 -5.29 1.51 29.07
N GLU A 210 -4.01 1.42 28.70
CA GLU A 210 -3.60 1.27 27.30
C GLU A 210 -3.61 -0.19 26.83
N GLU A 211 -3.38 -1.16 27.73
CA GLU A 211 -3.39 -2.59 27.44
C GLU A 211 -4.72 -3.06 26.81
N LYS A 212 -5.87 -2.60 27.31
CA LYS A 212 -7.18 -3.07 26.80
C LYS A 212 -7.50 -2.55 25.40
N ALA A 213 -7.04 -1.35 25.05
CA ALA A 213 -7.22 -0.80 23.71
C ALA A 213 -6.25 -1.45 22.71
N TYR A 214 -5.02 -1.71 23.16
CA TYR A 214 -4.00 -2.43 22.41
C TYR A 214 -4.41 -3.89 22.16
N GLU A 215 -4.79 -4.65 23.19
CA GLU A 215 -5.31 -6.02 23.07
C GLU A 215 -6.53 -6.13 22.15
N LYS A 216 -7.45 -5.16 22.20
CA LYS A 216 -8.64 -5.14 21.33
C LYS A 216 -8.28 -4.85 19.87
N GLN A 217 -7.32 -3.96 19.61
CA GLN A 217 -6.81 -3.71 18.26
C GLN A 217 -6.04 -4.93 17.73
N VAL A 218 -5.22 -5.55 18.57
CA VAL A 218 -4.42 -6.74 18.25
C VAL A 218 -5.31 -7.95 17.95
N SER A 219 -6.35 -8.21 18.76
CA SER A 219 -7.33 -9.26 18.47
C SER A 219 -7.99 -9.03 17.11
N LYS A 220 -8.35 -7.79 16.79
CA LYS A 220 -8.95 -7.44 15.51
C LYS A 220 -7.99 -7.62 14.33
N LEU A 221 -6.70 -7.31 14.50
CA LEU A 221 -5.68 -7.51 13.47
C LEU A 221 -5.39 -8.99 13.23
N ILE A 222 -5.32 -9.77 14.30
CA ILE A 222 -5.19 -11.23 14.25
C ILE A 222 -6.42 -11.83 13.58
N ASP A 223 -7.61 -11.32 13.86
CA ASP A 223 -8.84 -11.77 13.22
C ASP A 223 -8.78 -11.51 11.71
N ILE A 224 -8.33 -10.33 11.26
CA ILE A 224 -8.17 -10.00 9.83
C ILE A 224 -7.22 -10.98 9.12
N LEU A 225 -6.04 -11.24 9.68
CA LEU A 225 -5.07 -12.16 9.06
C LEU A 225 -5.48 -13.64 9.17
N LYS A 226 -6.32 -14.00 10.15
CA LYS A 226 -6.96 -15.32 10.22
C LYS A 226 -8.17 -15.42 9.27
N SER A 227 -8.79 -14.30 8.91
CA SER A 227 -9.98 -14.23 8.08
C SER A 227 -9.62 -13.75 6.68
N ASP A 228 -9.14 -14.65 5.82
CA ASP A 228 -8.92 -14.42 4.37
C ASP A 228 -8.45 -12.98 4.05
N PRO A 229 -7.18 -12.66 4.36
CA PRO A 229 -6.66 -11.29 4.33
C PRO A 229 -6.72 -10.65 2.94
N PHE A 230 -6.69 -11.48 1.89
CA PHE A 230 -6.76 -11.05 0.51
C PHE A 230 -8.18 -10.88 -0.02
N ARG A 231 -9.23 -11.35 0.68
CA ARG A 231 -10.62 -11.24 0.23
C ARG A 231 -11.01 -9.85 -0.30
N PRO A 232 -10.71 -8.73 0.39
CA PRO A 232 -11.03 -7.40 -0.13
C PRO A 232 -10.36 -7.10 -1.48
N LEU A 233 -9.08 -7.45 -1.62
CA LEU A 233 -8.31 -7.25 -2.84
C LEU A 233 -8.76 -8.19 -3.96
N VAL A 234 -9.04 -9.46 -3.65
CA VAL A 234 -9.60 -10.44 -4.59
C VAL A 234 -10.92 -9.94 -5.17
N SER A 235 -11.85 -9.50 -4.33
CA SER A 235 -13.14 -8.96 -4.80
C SER A 235 -12.98 -7.64 -5.56
N LEU A 236 -11.96 -6.83 -5.25
CA LEU A 236 -11.65 -5.64 -6.05
C LEU A 236 -11.15 -6.02 -7.45
N LEU A 237 -10.16 -6.93 -7.55
CA LEU A 237 -9.58 -7.36 -8.81
C LEU A 237 -10.62 -8.10 -9.68
N GLU A 238 -11.48 -8.91 -9.08
CA GLU A 238 -12.57 -9.61 -9.77
C GLU A 238 -13.55 -8.62 -10.42
N ARG A 239 -14.00 -7.60 -9.68
CA ARG A 239 -14.90 -6.55 -10.20
C ARG A 239 -14.31 -5.78 -11.37
N HIS A 240 -12.99 -5.67 -11.45
CA HIS A 240 -12.28 -5.02 -12.54
C HIS A 240 -11.85 -5.98 -13.66
N GLY A 241 -12.20 -7.26 -13.58
CA GLY A 241 -11.83 -8.27 -14.57
C GLY A 241 -10.32 -8.58 -14.62
N LEU A 242 -9.61 -8.32 -13.52
CA LEU A 242 -8.15 -8.51 -13.41
C LEU A 242 -7.77 -9.80 -12.67
N LEU A 243 -8.70 -10.43 -11.96
CA LEU A 243 -8.42 -11.62 -11.19
C LEU A 243 -8.23 -12.84 -12.11
N THR A 244 -7.18 -13.62 -11.84
CA THR A 244 -6.92 -14.90 -12.50
C THR A 244 -6.64 -15.98 -11.45
N GLU A 245 -6.79 -17.25 -11.83
CA GLU A 245 -6.43 -18.39 -10.95
C GLU A 245 -4.98 -18.31 -10.49
N ARG A 246 -4.07 -17.87 -11.36
CA ARG A 246 -2.66 -17.72 -11.03
C ARG A 246 -2.43 -16.61 -9.99
N ILE A 247 -3.15 -15.49 -10.08
CA ILE A 247 -3.08 -14.42 -9.05
C ILE A 247 -3.60 -14.93 -7.70
N VAL A 248 -4.70 -15.70 -7.70
CA VAL A 248 -5.24 -16.32 -6.48
C VAL A 248 -4.22 -17.27 -5.85
N GLU A 249 -3.48 -18.03 -6.66
CA GLU A 249 -2.43 -18.92 -6.16
C GLU A 249 -1.24 -18.13 -5.58
N GLU A 250 -0.84 -17.01 -6.18
CA GLU A 250 0.19 -16.14 -5.59
C GLU A 250 -0.26 -15.51 -4.26
N PHE A 251 -1.55 -15.19 -4.08
CA PHE A 251 -2.06 -14.77 -2.77
C PHE A 251 -1.97 -15.89 -1.72
N ARG A 252 -2.27 -17.14 -2.09
CA ARG A 252 -2.07 -18.30 -1.21
C ARG A 252 -0.61 -18.51 -0.85
N CYS A 253 0.29 -18.30 -1.81
CA CYS A 253 1.73 -18.29 -1.57
C CYS A 253 2.12 -17.23 -0.53
N GLY A 254 1.55 -16.03 -0.60
CA GLY A 254 1.75 -14.98 0.41
C GLY A 254 1.25 -15.37 1.81
N GLU A 255 0.05 -15.97 1.89
CA GLU A 255 -0.47 -16.48 3.16
C GLU A 255 0.40 -17.59 3.75
N GLU A 256 0.89 -18.51 2.91
CA GLU A 256 1.83 -19.56 3.30
C GLU A 256 3.16 -18.96 3.81
N TYR A 257 3.69 -17.96 3.10
CA TYR A 257 4.90 -17.24 3.53
C TYR A 257 4.73 -16.63 4.91
N TRP A 258 3.67 -15.85 5.14
CA TRP A 258 3.42 -15.25 6.45
C TRP A 258 3.26 -16.28 7.56
N ALA A 259 2.65 -17.44 7.27
CA ALA A 259 2.55 -18.54 8.22
C ALA A 259 3.92 -19.15 8.54
N LEU A 260 4.77 -19.35 7.53
CA LEU A 260 6.14 -19.84 7.69
C LEU A 260 7.00 -18.85 8.46
N GLU A 261 6.95 -17.56 8.13
CA GLU A 261 7.68 -16.52 8.85
C GLU A 261 7.35 -16.53 10.34
N ARG A 262 6.05 -16.47 10.70
CA ARG A 262 5.61 -16.57 12.10
C ARG A 262 6.11 -17.85 12.77
N LYS A 263 6.03 -18.99 12.08
CA LYS A 263 6.50 -20.29 12.59
C LYS A 263 8.01 -20.28 12.86
N LEU A 264 8.80 -19.81 11.91
CA LEU A 264 10.26 -19.85 11.92
C LEU A 264 10.83 -18.86 12.95
N CYS A 265 10.33 -17.62 12.97
CA CYS A 265 10.77 -16.62 13.95
C CYS A 265 10.35 -17.00 15.38
N CYS A 266 9.15 -17.57 15.58
CA CYS A 266 8.75 -18.12 16.88
C CYS A 266 9.65 -19.31 17.31
N ALA A 267 10.05 -20.17 16.37
CA ALA A 267 10.96 -21.28 16.65
C ALA A 267 12.36 -20.79 17.08
N LEU A 268 12.87 -19.71 16.48
CA LEU A 268 14.12 -19.06 16.92
C LEU A 268 14.01 -18.57 18.36
N MET A 269 12.97 -17.80 18.69
CA MET A 269 12.77 -17.25 20.04
C MET A 269 12.57 -18.32 21.11
N THR A 270 11.85 -19.40 20.77
CA THR A 270 11.60 -20.52 21.69
C THR A 270 12.66 -21.61 21.64
N LYS A 271 13.76 -21.38 20.89
CA LYS A 271 14.88 -22.31 20.69
C LYS A 271 14.46 -23.70 20.20
N LYS A 272 13.32 -23.81 19.50
CA LYS A 272 12.84 -25.05 18.89
C LYS A 272 13.66 -25.41 17.65
N GLU A 273 13.49 -26.64 17.19
CA GLU A 273 14.11 -27.12 15.95
C GLU A 273 13.49 -26.44 14.73
N ILE A 274 14.32 -26.15 13.72
CA ILE A 274 13.94 -25.49 12.47
C ILE A 274 14.22 -26.45 11.32
N SER A 275 13.23 -26.66 10.46
CA SER A 275 13.39 -27.45 9.23
C SER A 275 14.01 -26.59 8.13
N VAL A 276 15.01 -27.13 7.42
CA VAL A 276 15.58 -26.47 6.24
C VAL A 276 14.56 -26.38 5.11
N GLU A 277 13.67 -27.36 4.98
CA GLU A 277 12.61 -27.36 3.97
C GLU A 277 11.65 -26.18 4.15
N ASP A 278 11.24 -25.89 5.39
CA ASP A 278 10.40 -24.72 5.71
C ASP A 278 11.13 -23.41 5.40
N VAL A 279 12.42 -23.30 5.75
CA VAL A 279 13.24 -22.10 5.49
C VAL A 279 13.39 -21.87 3.99
N MET A 280 13.71 -22.92 3.25
CA MET A 280 13.82 -22.86 1.80
C MET A 280 12.47 -22.54 1.16
N ARG A 281 11.36 -23.07 1.69
CA ARG A 281 10.03 -22.71 1.19
C ARG A 281 9.73 -21.23 1.44
N ALA A 282 10.01 -20.71 2.64
CA ALA A 282 9.75 -19.32 3.00
C ALA A 282 10.49 -18.34 2.07
N ILE A 283 11.80 -18.51 1.87
CA ILE A 283 12.60 -17.62 1.01
C ILE A 283 12.11 -17.62 -0.45
N HIS A 284 11.65 -18.76 -0.98
CA HIS A 284 11.08 -18.82 -2.34
C HIS A 284 9.71 -18.18 -2.44
N LEU A 285 9.01 -18.00 -1.32
CA LEU A 285 7.69 -17.38 -1.29
C LEU A 285 7.73 -15.88 -1.00
N LYS A 286 8.85 -15.37 -0.46
CA LYS A 286 9.02 -14.00 0.04
C LYS A 286 8.59 -12.93 -0.97
N SER A 287 9.04 -13.01 -2.23
CA SER A 287 8.71 -12.06 -3.30
C SER A 287 7.37 -12.34 -4.02
N PHE A 288 6.34 -12.83 -3.31
CA PHE A 288 5.03 -13.11 -3.94
C PHE A 288 4.32 -11.84 -4.41
N ASP A 289 4.55 -10.71 -3.74
CA ASP A 289 4.11 -9.36 -4.10
C ASP A 289 4.53 -8.98 -5.52
N TYR A 290 5.82 -9.10 -5.84
CA TYR A 290 6.35 -8.87 -7.19
C TYR A 290 5.71 -9.78 -8.23
N ARG A 291 5.46 -11.06 -7.90
CA ARG A 291 4.78 -12.00 -8.78
C ARG A 291 3.32 -11.61 -9.01
N VAL A 292 2.60 -11.18 -7.97
CA VAL A 292 1.24 -10.63 -8.09
C VAL A 292 1.25 -9.40 -9.00
N LEU A 293 2.13 -8.42 -8.76
CA LEU A 293 2.25 -7.21 -9.58
C LEU A 293 2.55 -7.54 -11.05
N ASN A 294 3.44 -8.49 -11.29
CA ASN A 294 3.80 -8.95 -12.63
C ASN A 294 2.59 -9.56 -13.37
N LEU A 295 1.82 -10.42 -12.70
CA LEU A 295 0.63 -11.04 -13.26
C LEU A 295 -0.49 -10.03 -13.50
N ILE A 296 -0.71 -9.09 -12.58
CA ILE A 296 -1.66 -7.99 -12.77
C ILE A 296 -1.26 -7.14 -13.97
N LEU A 297 0.04 -6.86 -14.16
CA LEU A 297 0.52 -6.12 -15.31
C LEU A 297 0.25 -6.86 -16.64
N TYR A 298 0.43 -8.18 -16.70
CA TYR A 298 0.02 -8.98 -17.87
C TYR A 298 -1.48 -8.81 -18.16
N GLN A 299 -2.33 -8.89 -17.13
CA GLN A 299 -3.78 -8.72 -17.28
C GLN A 299 -4.18 -7.32 -17.73
N LEU A 300 -3.60 -6.28 -17.14
CA LEU A 300 -3.83 -4.88 -17.52
C LEU A 300 -3.45 -4.59 -18.99
N ARG A 301 -2.50 -5.35 -19.52
CA ARG A 301 -2.04 -5.24 -20.91
C ARG A 301 -2.81 -6.13 -21.88
N GLY A 302 -3.58 -7.09 -21.37
CA GLY A 302 -4.26 -8.10 -22.18
C GLY A 302 -3.28 -9.04 -22.89
N GLU A 303 -2.14 -9.34 -22.26
CA GLU A 303 -1.12 -10.23 -22.81
C GLU A 303 -1.08 -11.58 -22.07
N GLU A 304 -0.70 -12.63 -22.80
CA GLU A 304 -0.49 -13.95 -22.22
C GLU A 304 0.78 -13.96 -21.37
N VAL A 305 0.72 -14.67 -20.24
CA VAL A 305 1.85 -14.77 -19.32
C VAL A 305 2.96 -15.60 -19.97
N ASN A 306 4.15 -15.02 -20.06
CA ASN A 306 5.32 -15.72 -20.59
C ASN A 306 5.97 -16.59 -19.51
N ASN A 307 5.83 -17.91 -19.62
CA ASN A 307 6.35 -18.85 -18.62
C ASN A 307 7.88 -18.84 -18.50
N LEU A 308 8.60 -18.56 -19.58
CA LEU A 308 10.06 -18.43 -19.51
C LEU A 308 10.46 -17.19 -18.70
N HIS A 309 9.75 -16.07 -18.88
CA HIS A 309 9.99 -14.86 -18.08
C HIS A 309 9.70 -15.11 -16.61
N MET A 310 8.58 -15.77 -16.30
CA MET A 310 8.22 -16.11 -14.92
C MET A 310 9.26 -17.04 -14.27
N GLU A 311 9.75 -18.06 -14.99
CA GLU A 311 10.78 -18.95 -14.46
C GLU A 311 12.10 -18.20 -14.22
N PHE A 312 12.52 -17.37 -15.17
CA PHE A 312 13.72 -16.54 -15.02
C PHE A 312 13.63 -15.61 -13.81
N LEU A 313 12.53 -14.85 -13.71
CA LEU A 313 12.30 -13.89 -12.64
C LEU A 313 12.27 -14.58 -11.27
N SER A 314 11.63 -15.75 -11.14
CA SER A 314 11.60 -16.49 -9.87
C SER A 314 12.98 -16.86 -9.32
N ILE A 315 13.96 -17.12 -10.19
CA ILE A 315 15.34 -17.41 -9.77
C ILE A 315 16.10 -16.12 -9.45
N SER A 316 15.81 -15.05 -10.20
CA SER A 316 16.41 -13.75 -9.93
C SER A 316 15.91 -13.16 -8.61
N GLU A 317 14.60 -13.22 -8.35
CA GLU A 317 13.94 -12.88 -7.08
C GLU A 317 14.61 -13.61 -5.92
N PHE A 318 14.75 -14.95 -5.99
CA PHE A 318 15.43 -15.72 -4.96
C PHE A 318 16.86 -15.25 -4.65
N LEU A 319 17.64 -14.88 -5.67
CA LEU A 319 19.00 -14.34 -5.47
C LEU A 319 18.95 -12.95 -4.84
N VAL A 320 18.02 -12.09 -5.26
CA VAL A 320 17.82 -10.76 -4.67
C VAL A 320 17.44 -10.89 -3.20
N GLU A 321 16.50 -11.77 -2.84
CA GLU A 321 16.09 -11.98 -1.45
C GLU A 321 17.25 -12.47 -0.57
N ILE A 322 18.13 -13.34 -1.07
CA ILE A 322 19.34 -13.72 -0.33
C ILE A 322 20.27 -12.52 -0.18
N SER A 323 20.41 -11.68 -1.21
CA SER A 323 21.25 -10.48 -1.13
C SER A 323 20.74 -9.51 -0.08
N ASP A 324 19.44 -9.28 -0.04
CA ASP A 324 18.77 -8.38 0.91
C ASP A 324 18.89 -8.94 2.33
N ASP A 325 18.59 -10.23 2.55
CA ASP A 325 18.79 -10.89 3.84
C ASP A 325 20.27 -10.80 4.32
N LEU A 326 21.25 -10.89 3.42
CA LEU A 326 22.66 -10.74 3.82
C LEU A 326 23.02 -9.29 4.16
N PHE A 327 22.33 -8.32 3.57
CA PHE A 327 22.54 -6.90 3.82
C PHE A 327 21.85 -6.45 5.12
N ASP A 328 20.60 -6.88 5.32
CA ASP A 328 19.74 -6.51 6.47
C ASP A 328 19.92 -7.43 7.69
N TYR A 329 20.86 -8.37 7.64
CA TYR A 329 21.07 -9.41 8.66
C TYR A 329 21.08 -8.91 10.11
N GLU A 330 21.77 -7.79 10.38
CA GLU A 330 21.84 -7.25 11.74
C GLU A 330 20.49 -6.69 12.20
N ASP A 331 19.80 -5.95 11.33
CA ASP A 331 18.49 -5.35 11.62
C ASP A 331 17.42 -6.44 11.76
N ASP A 332 17.42 -7.46 10.91
CA ASP A 332 16.51 -8.60 11.01
C ASP A 332 16.69 -9.41 12.29
N VAL A 333 17.93 -9.55 12.77
CA VAL A 333 18.19 -10.15 14.08
C VAL A 333 17.58 -9.28 15.18
N LEU A 334 17.74 -7.96 15.13
CA LEU A 334 17.21 -7.05 16.14
C LEU A 334 15.68 -7.06 16.18
N GLU A 335 15.04 -7.03 15.02
CA GLU A 335 13.59 -6.95 14.85
C GLU A 335 12.88 -8.31 14.85
N ASN A 336 13.65 -9.40 14.97
CA ASN A 336 13.16 -10.77 14.92
C ASN A 336 12.42 -11.12 13.60
N ASN A 337 12.86 -10.52 12.49
CA ASN A 337 12.33 -10.79 11.16
C ASN A 337 12.93 -12.08 10.58
N PHE A 338 12.25 -12.65 9.58
CA PHE A 338 12.77 -13.81 8.86
C PHE A 338 14.04 -13.41 8.09
N ASN A 339 15.08 -14.24 8.21
CA ASN A 339 16.33 -14.03 7.49
C ASN A 339 17.02 -15.39 7.26
N ILE A 340 17.35 -15.71 6.02
CA ILE A 340 17.88 -17.03 5.65
C ILE A 340 19.22 -17.34 6.34
N LEU A 341 20.11 -16.37 6.50
CA LEU A 341 21.39 -16.58 7.17
C LEU A 341 21.18 -16.90 8.64
N ARG A 342 20.30 -16.15 9.29
CA ARG A 342 19.89 -16.37 10.69
C ARG A 342 19.35 -17.78 10.90
N MET A 343 18.47 -18.24 10.01
CA MET A 343 17.92 -19.60 10.04
C MET A 343 19.01 -20.66 9.81
N PHE A 344 19.92 -20.44 8.85
CA PHE A 344 20.99 -21.39 8.55
C PHE A 344 21.99 -21.50 9.69
N VAL A 345 22.32 -20.40 10.38
CA VAL A 345 23.15 -20.42 11.59
C VAL A 345 22.48 -21.27 12.68
N ARG A 346 21.15 -21.17 12.84
CA ARG A 346 20.40 -21.99 13.81
C ARG A 346 20.39 -23.48 13.48
N ILE A 347 20.32 -23.84 12.20
CA ILE A 347 20.26 -25.24 11.71
C ILE A 347 21.64 -25.89 11.69
N TYR A 348 22.61 -25.24 11.05
CA TYR A 348 23.91 -25.81 10.73
C TYR A 348 25.03 -25.37 11.68
N GLY A 349 24.79 -24.35 12.49
CA GLY A 349 25.81 -23.69 13.31
C GLY A 349 26.68 -22.72 12.51
N PRO A 350 27.42 -21.83 13.20
CA PRO A 350 28.16 -20.73 12.58
C PRO A 350 29.31 -21.19 11.68
N ALA A 351 29.86 -22.39 11.91
CA ALA A 351 30.95 -22.92 11.10
C ALA A 351 30.50 -23.41 9.71
N THR A 352 29.25 -23.87 9.59
CA THR A 352 28.75 -24.55 8.38
C THR A 352 27.73 -23.71 7.62
N ALA A 353 27.01 -22.82 8.29
CA ALA A 353 26.01 -21.95 7.67
C ALA A 353 26.53 -21.14 6.45
N PRO A 354 27.70 -20.48 6.50
CA PRO A 354 28.23 -19.74 5.34
C PRO A 354 28.45 -20.63 4.11
N THR A 355 28.98 -21.83 4.32
CA THR A 355 29.23 -22.80 3.23
C THR A 355 27.91 -23.31 2.63
N MET A 356 26.89 -23.53 3.46
CA MET A 356 25.59 -23.96 2.99
C MET A 356 24.90 -22.88 2.15
N ILE A 357 24.92 -21.62 2.58
CA ILE A 357 24.36 -20.51 1.78
C ILE A 357 25.10 -20.35 0.46
N ALA A 358 26.43 -20.35 0.48
CA ALA A 358 27.24 -20.24 -0.73
C ALA A 358 26.91 -21.34 -1.75
N LYS A 359 26.60 -22.55 -1.28
CA LYS A 359 26.15 -23.66 -2.13
C LYS A 359 24.83 -23.34 -2.82
N TYR A 360 23.80 -22.91 -2.08
CA TYR A 360 22.49 -22.57 -2.67
C TYR A 360 22.57 -21.38 -3.63
N ILE A 361 23.39 -20.38 -3.31
CA ILE A 361 23.69 -19.26 -4.22
C ILE A 361 24.29 -19.80 -5.52
N THR A 362 25.33 -20.62 -5.43
CA THR A 362 26.04 -21.16 -6.62
C THR A 362 25.09 -21.96 -7.52
N GLU A 363 24.31 -22.87 -6.94
CA GLU A 363 23.33 -23.68 -7.68
C GLU A 363 22.27 -22.80 -8.38
N SER A 364 21.85 -21.71 -7.72
CA SER A 364 20.86 -20.76 -8.25
C SER A 364 21.45 -19.86 -9.32
N GLU A 365 22.70 -19.39 -9.17
CA GLU A 365 23.43 -18.65 -10.20
C GLU A 365 23.65 -19.49 -11.46
N GLU A 366 23.93 -20.78 -11.34
CA GLU A 366 24.01 -21.68 -12.49
C GLU A 366 22.66 -21.77 -13.23
N LYS A 367 21.55 -21.88 -12.48
CA LYS A 367 20.20 -21.87 -13.08
C LYS A 367 19.88 -20.52 -13.72
N TYR A 368 20.16 -19.42 -13.04
CA TYR A 368 20.02 -18.05 -13.54
C TYR A 368 20.77 -17.88 -14.86
N ASN A 369 22.05 -18.25 -14.91
CA ASN A 369 22.87 -18.12 -16.11
C ASN A 369 22.38 -18.99 -17.29
N ARG A 370 21.76 -20.13 -17.02
CA ARG A 370 21.13 -20.95 -18.07
C ARG A 370 19.88 -20.27 -18.61
N LEU A 371 18.98 -19.80 -17.75
CA LEU A 371 17.74 -19.14 -18.16
C LEU A 371 18.01 -17.80 -18.85
N LEU A 372 18.98 -17.02 -18.36
CA LEU A 372 19.39 -15.75 -18.95
C LEU A 372 19.84 -15.89 -20.42
N LYS A 373 20.46 -17.03 -20.78
CA LYS A 373 20.85 -17.36 -22.16
C LYS A 373 19.68 -17.81 -23.03
N SER A 374 18.59 -18.24 -22.42
CA SER A 374 17.35 -18.64 -23.11
C SER A 374 16.42 -17.47 -23.38
N LEU A 375 16.59 -16.34 -22.68
CA LEU A 375 15.86 -15.10 -22.96
C LEU A 375 16.22 -14.51 -24.32
N ASP A 376 15.36 -13.62 -24.81
CA ASP A 376 15.70 -12.74 -25.94
C ASP A 376 17.03 -11.99 -25.65
N PRO A 377 17.97 -11.92 -26.61
CA PRO A 377 19.29 -11.33 -26.36
C PRO A 377 19.24 -9.85 -25.93
N GLN A 378 18.29 -9.08 -26.45
CA GLN A 378 18.14 -7.67 -26.09
C GLN A 378 17.58 -7.54 -24.67
N LEU A 379 16.58 -8.37 -24.32
CA LEU A 379 16.03 -8.43 -22.97
C LEU A 379 17.10 -8.86 -21.96
N SER A 380 17.86 -9.91 -22.25
CA SER A 380 18.97 -10.41 -21.44
C SER A 380 20.01 -9.31 -21.17
N SER A 381 20.43 -8.58 -22.20
CA SER A 381 21.39 -7.46 -22.06
C SER A 381 20.82 -6.30 -21.26
N ASN A 382 19.54 -5.96 -21.44
CA ASN A 382 18.89 -4.89 -20.68
C ASN A 382 18.76 -5.26 -19.20
N TYR A 383 18.42 -6.51 -18.90
CA TYR A 383 18.30 -6.96 -17.52
C TYR A 383 19.65 -6.96 -16.80
N GLN A 384 20.70 -7.46 -17.46
CA GLN A 384 22.07 -7.37 -16.91
C GLN A 384 22.47 -5.93 -16.59
N ARG A 385 22.18 -4.98 -17.50
CA ARG A 385 22.45 -3.54 -17.25
C ARG A 385 21.69 -3.03 -16.03
N ARG A 386 20.42 -3.42 -15.86
CA ARG A 386 19.63 -3.06 -14.67
C ARG A 386 20.26 -3.61 -13.39
N CYS A 387 20.73 -4.86 -13.37
CA CYS A 387 21.43 -5.42 -12.22
C CYS A 387 22.71 -4.64 -11.88
N GLU A 388 23.45 -4.17 -12.89
CA GLU A 388 24.64 -3.32 -12.69
C GLU A 388 24.28 -1.95 -12.10
N GLU A 389 23.16 -1.37 -12.53
CA GLU A 389 22.64 -0.11 -11.97
C GLU A 389 22.23 -0.30 -10.50
N ALA A 390 21.46 -1.34 -10.19
CA ALA A 390 21.02 -1.66 -8.83
C ALA A 390 22.23 -1.84 -7.88
N THR A 391 23.25 -2.57 -8.34
CA THR A 391 24.48 -2.80 -7.57
C THR A 391 25.21 -1.49 -7.25
N LYS A 392 25.23 -0.53 -8.19
CA LYS A 392 25.84 0.79 -7.98
C LYS A 392 25.01 1.68 -7.06
N GLU A 393 23.70 1.63 -7.19
CA GLU A 393 22.74 2.35 -6.32
C GLU A 393 22.89 1.89 -4.86
N GLY A 394 23.12 0.59 -4.64
CA GLY A 394 23.47 0.01 -3.34
C GLY A 394 24.90 0.29 -2.84
N GLY A 395 25.64 1.22 -3.47
CA GLY A 395 26.93 1.72 -2.98
C GLY A 395 28.18 0.91 -3.36
N LYS A 396 28.05 -0.18 -4.14
CA LYS A 396 29.22 -0.95 -4.62
C LYS A 396 29.77 -0.34 -5.92
N ILE A 397 30.87 0.42 -5.81
CA ILE A 397 31.54 1.09 -6.94
C ILE A 397 32.63 0.18 -7.56
N THR A 398 33.11 -0.83 -6.84
CA THR A 398 34.17 -1.75 -7.27
C THR A 398 33.76 -3.21 -7.07
N GLY A 399 33.93 -4.05 -8.08
CA GLY A 399 33.57 -5.48 -8.00
C GLY A 399 33.02 -6.05 -9.30
N HIS A 400 32.46 -7.26 -9.21
CA HIS A 400 31.77 -7.89 -10.34
C HIS A 400 30.49 -7.09 -10.68
N PRO A 401 30.11 -6.97 -11.97
CA PRO A 401 28.99 -6.11 -12.37
C PRO A 401 27.63 -6.52 -11.76
N LEU A 402 27.46 -7.80 -11.44
CA LEU A 402 26.27 -8.34 -10.74
C LEU A 402 26.39 -8.30 -9.20
N GLY A 403 27.35 -7.55 -8.67
CA GLY A 403 27.67 -7.52 -7.25
C GLY A 403 28.60 -8.65 -6.81
N THR A 404 29.05 -8.55 -5.57
CA THR A 404 29.86 -9.57 -4.89
C THR A 404 29.13 -9.99 -3.62
N TRP A 405 28.96 -11.30 -3.43
CA TRP A 405 28.41 -11.86 -2.19
C TRP A 405 29.35 -11.57 -1.02
N SER A 406 28.79 -10.99 0.05
CA SER A 406 29.51 -10.76 1.29
C SER A 406 28.64 -11.30 2.42
N ILE A 407 29.15 -12.31 3.12
CA ILE A 407 28.48 -12.87 4.29
C ILE A 407 28.87 -11.99 5.48
N PRO A 408 27.90 -11.35 6.17
CA PRO A 408 28.19 -10.48 7.31
C PRO A 408 28.77 -11.28 8.49
N PRO A 409 29.40 -10.60 9.47
CA PRO A 409 29.82 -11.23 10.71
C PRO A 409 28.64 -11.93 11.40
N LEU A 410 28.81 -13.20 11.74
CA LEU A 410 27.71 -14.01 12.28
C LEU A 410 27.39 -13.64 13.73
N ILE A 411 26.10 -13.45 14.02
CA ILE A 411 25.59 -13.27 15.37
C ILE A 411 25.24 -14.65 15.94
N VAL A 412 26.12 -15.17 16.80
CA VAL A 412 25.98 -16.53 17.38
C VAL A 412 25.01 -16.56 18.56
N ASP A 413 24.95 -15.48 19.32
CA ASP A 413 24.05 -15.32 20.47
C ASP A 413 23.22 -14.05 20.28
N GLU A 414 22.02 -14.23 19.71
CA GLU A 414 21.09 -13.13 19.45
C GLU A 414 20.54 -12.48 20.73
N GLU A 415 20.39 -13.25 21.82
CA GLU A 415 19.89 -12.72 23.10
C GLU A 415 20.92 -11.73 23.68
N SER A 416 22.19 -12.15 23.72
CA SER A 416 23.28 -11.28 24.15
C SER A 416 23.49 -10.09 23.20
N TYR A 417 23.34 -10.28 21.89
CA TYR A 417 23.47 -9.21 20.90
C TYR A 417 22.40 -8.13 21.08
N ARG A 418 21.12 -8.53 21.19
CA ARG A 418 20.00 -7.60 21.48
C ARG A 418 20.21 -6.88 22.81
N TYR A 419 20.61 -7.60 23.87
CA TYR A 419 20.85 -7.00 25.19
C TYR A 419 21.97 -5.96 25.17
N ASN A 420 23.08 -6.22 24.48
CA ASN A 420 24.22 -5.30 24.42
C ASN A 420 23.86 -3.99 23.70
N LEU A 421 23.10 -4.07 22.60
CA LEU A 421 22.66 -2.90 21.84
C LEU A 421 21.62 -2.05 22.58
N LEU A 422 20.71 -2.70 23.32
CA LEU A 422 19.73 -2.00 24.17
C LEU A 422 20.39 -1.25 25.33
N ASN A 423 21.56 -1.68 25.80
CA ASN A 423 22.32 -1.00 26.87
C ASN A 423 23.33 0.03 26.35
N MET A 424 23.51 0.14 25.03
CA MET A 424 24.37 1.16 24.40
C MET A 424 23.58 2.38 23.89
N LYS A 425 22.25 2.29 23.79
CA LYS A 425 21.33 3.41 23.57
C LYS A 425 20.92 4.01 24.91
#